data_AF-A0A9W7ZVN0-F1
#
_entry.id   AF-A0A9W7ZVN0-F1
#
_cell.length_a   1.000
_cell.length_b   1.000
_cell.length_c   1.000
_cell.angle_alpha   90.00
_cell.angle_beta   90.00
_cell.angle_gamma   90.00
#
_symmetry.space_group_name_H-M   'P 1'
#
loop_
_entity.id
_entity.type
_entity.pdbx_description
1 polymer ?
#
loop_
_entity_poly.entity_id
_entity_poly.type
_entity_poly.pdbx_seq_one_letter_code
_entity_poly.pdbx_strand_id
1 'polypeptide(L)'
;MADTVNAAAKVAAATALAANAFLGADEGIAGTNKPVSPLPAFIPSFLQPMWGFPGFRFIINYIQASYRNDPVRSFLELCLVIFVIWWTSRTKYKQGRNEVVLTEGEVDELVEDWKPEPLVPALSEAKIRALEKIPVIDGPSGVMVRLNGKTPAINFASYNHLGVISTDKARETAISVLRQYGVGSCGPPGFYGTLDVHQDLEKHIAEFTGFPSAILYSQGMSTTLSIIPCFSKRGDTIVADEAVSFAVQQAINLSRSRVYWYKHNDMRDLESVLKKVNSSLAQRKGPLSRRFIVTEGLFQNTSQIAPLPEIIELKEKYKYRLILDESHSFGVLGKRGAGLTDYFNVPTEKIDLMIGSLCNAIGVSGGFCAADKDLISHQRLSGLGYCFSASMPAILSVASSDVIGILSKNPESLLAPLRRNTKLMHEQLSKISGINVEGHQESPIIHVSISPTALTKRKSNGEWTRGDVENALQDLVDEALKNGVLLTRAQYVDDHEHLLPNPSIRICVSAQHSEKDIAKCAKVISNAVQRVTKKK
;
A
#
# COMPACT_ATOMS: atom_id res chain seq x y z
N MET A 1 -31.16 -2.62 -22.69
CA MET A 1 -32.49 -1.98 -22.80
C MET A 1 -33.39 -2.26 -21.60
N ALA A 2 -33.38 -3.47 -21.02
CA ALA A 2 -34.19 -3.81 -19.85
C ALA A 2 -33.81 -3.01 -18.57
N ASP A 3 -32.52 -2.79 -18.32
CA ASP A 3 -32.07 -2.06 -17.11
C ASP A 3 -32.38 -0.55 -17.16
N THR A 4 -32.49 0.00 -18.36
CA THR A 4 -32.78 1.41 -18.62
C THR A 4 -34.26 1.72 -18.34
N VAL A 5 -35.16 0.77 -18.65
CA VAL A 5 -36.59 0.84 -18.33
C VAL A 5 -36.82 0.68 -16.83
N ASN A 6 -36.05 -0.19 -16.17
CA ASN A 6 -36.17 -0.47 -14.74
C ASN A 6 -35.69 0.71 -13.85
N ALA A 7 -34.67 1.44 -14.30
CA ALA A 7 -34.19 2.65 -13.62
C ALA A 7 -35.19 3.82 -13.78
N ALA A 8 -35.77 3.99 -14.96
CA ALA A 8 -36.79 5.02 -15.21
C ALA A 8 -38.07 4.78 -14.39
N ALA A 9 -38.50 3.51 -14.25
CA ALA A 9 -39.64 3.13 -13.42
C ALA A 9 -39.41 3.41 -11.92
N LYS A 10 -38.20 3.16 -11.41
CA LYS A 10 -37.83 3.44 -10.00
C LYS A 10 -37.77 4.94 -9.70
N VAL A 11 -37.28 5.75 -10.64
CA VAL A 11 -37.26 7.23 -10.50
C VAL A 11 -38.69 7.79 -10.56
N ALA A 12 -39.55 7.29 -11.44
CA ALA A 12 -40.95 7.69 -11.51
C ALA A 12 -41.71 7.34 -10.22
N ALA A 13 -41.47 6.16 -9.64
CA ALA A 13 -42.07 5.74 -8.37
C ALA A 13 -41.62 6.60 -7.19
N ALA A 14 -40.34 6.95 -7.10
CA ALA A 14 -39.81 7.83 -6.05
C ALA A 14 -40.35 9.27 -6.16
N THR A 15 -40.53 9.76 -7.39
CA THR A 15 -41.09 11.10 -7.65
C THR A 15 -42.58 11.17 -7.31
N ALA A 16 -43.34 10.11 -7.57
CA ALA A 16 -44.76 10.00 -7.18
C ALA A 16 -44.95 9.92 -5.65
N LEU A 17 -44.06 9.21 -4.95
CA LEU A 17 -44.06 9.12 -3.48
C LEU A 17 -43.71 10.46 -2.82
N ALA A 18 -42.75 11.20 -3.37
CA ALA A 18 -42.40 12.55 -2.90
C ALA A 18 -43.52 13.57 -3.16
N ALA A 19 -44.22 13.46 -4.30
CA ALA A 19 -45.36 14.33 -4.62
C ALA A 19 -46.56 14.10 -3.69
N ASN A 20 -46.88 12.84 -3.35
CA ASN A 20 -47.96 12.53 -2.40
C ASN A 20 -47.64 12.95 -0.97
N ALA A 21 -46.38 12.90 -0.54
CA ALA A 21 -45.96 13.38 0.78
C ALA A 21 -46.04 14.92 0.92
N PHE A 22 -45.89 15.65 -0.19
CA PHE A 22 -45.94 17.11 -0.20
C PHE A 22 -47.38 17.68 -0.28
N LEU A 23 -48.32 16.92 -0.84
CA LEU A 23 -49.73 17.33 -1.00
C LEU A 23 -50.59 17.11 0.27
N GLY A 24 -50.08 16.43 1.28
CA GLY A 24 -50.79 16.18 2.55
C GLY A 24 -50.64 17.27 3.62
N ALA A 25 -49.94 18.38 3.34
CA ALA A 25 -49.48 19.31 4.38
C ALA A 25 -50.07 20.74 4.34
N ASP A 26 -50.92 21.11 3.38
CA ASP A 26 -51.49 22.47 3.29
C ASP A 26 -53.02 22.46 3.48
N GLU A 27 -53.47 22.30 4.72
CA GLU A 27 -54.76 22.85 5.16
C GLU A 27 -54.52 24.21 5.81
N GLY A 28 -55.02 25.27 5.14
CA GLY A 28 -55.22 26.58 5.74
C GLY A 28 -54.25 27.66 5.27
N ILE A 29 -54.75 28.56 4.42
CA ILE A 29 -54.69 30.02 4.57
C ILE A 29 -55.61 30.63 3.50
N ALA A 30 -56.68 31.28 3.96
CA ALA A 30 -57.56 32.09 3.14
C ALA A 30 -56.90 33.46 2.86
N GLY A 31 -56.89 33.90 1.59
CA GLY A 31 -56.24 35.16 1.21
C GLY A 31 -56.67 35.73 -0.14
N THR A 32 -57.74 36.53 -0.11
CA THR A 32 -58.05 37.70 -0.97
C THR A 32 -58.03 37.57 -2.50
N ASN A 33 -59.23 37.53 -3.08
CA ASN A 33 -59.50 37.79 -4.50
C ASN A 33 -59.19 39.26 -4.88
N LYS A 34 -58.18 39.47 -5.74
CA LYS A 34 -58.12 40.62 -6.64
C LYS A 34 -58.07 40.10 -8.09
N PRO A 35 -58.89 40.62 -9.02
CA PRO A 35 -58.79 40.24 -10.43
C PRO A 35 -57.58 40.95 -11.04
N VAL A 36 -56.52 40.21 -11.34
CA VAL A 36 -55.39 40.70 -12.13
C VAL A 36 -55.59 40.25 -13.57
N SER A 37 -55.40 41.20 -14.49
CA SER A 37 -55.58 41.11 -15.95
C SER A 37 -55.21 39.77 -16.58
N PRO A 38 -55.96 39.29 -17.60
CA PRO A 38 -55.57 38.09 -18.33
C PRO A 38 -54.22 38.34 -19.00
N LEU A 39 -53.24 37.50 -18.70
CA LEU A 39 -52.02 37.39 -19.50
C LEU A 39 -52.43 37.26 -20.98
N PRO A 40 -51.73 37.92 -21.93
CA PRO A 40 -51.99 37.69 -23.34
C PRO A 40 -51.80 36.20 -23.58
N ALA A 41 -52.79 35.57 -24.22
CA ALA A 41 -52.77 34.18 -24.63
C ALA A 41 -51.70 33.99 -25.71
N PHE A 42 -50.43 34.08 -25.32
CA PHE A 42 -49.29 33.69 -26.13
C PHE A 42 -48.97 32.25 -25.76
N ILE A 43 -49.91 31.35 -26.07
CA ILE A 43 -49.53 29.97 -26.34
C ILE A 43 -48.99 30.03 -27.76
N PRO A 44 -47.68 29.86 -27.98
CA PRO A 44 -47.12 29.87 -29.32
C PRO A 44 -47.91 28.90 -30.20
N SER A 45 -48.37 29.34 -31.36
CA SER A 45 -49.16 28.54 -32.31
C SER A 45 -48.47 27.21 -32.69
N PHE A 46 -47.15 27.09 -32.50
CA PHE A 46 -46.40 25.85 -32.69
C PHE A 46 -46.72 24.74 -31.69
N LEU A 47 -47.32 25.05 -30.52
CA LEU A 47 -47.69 24.05 -29.49
C LEU A 47 -49.11 23.48 -29.67
N GLN A 48 -49.93 24.05 -30.55
CA GLN A 48 -51.28 23.56 -30.84
C GLN A 48 -51.36 22.09 -31.29
N PRO A 49 -50.41 21.53 -32.07
CA PRO A 49 -50.42 20.12 -32.44
C PRO A 49 -50.29 19.16 -31.25
N MET A 50 -49.75 19.63 -30.11
CA MET A 50 -49.49 18.78 -28.95
C MET A 50 -50.70 18.63 -28.01
N TRP A 51 -51.81 19.35 -28.25
CA TRP A 51 -53.05 19.19 -27.47
C TRP A 51 -53.72 17.82 -27.61
N GLY A 52 -53.40 17.07 -28.67
CA GLY A 52 -53.86 15.70 -28.86
C GLY A 52 -53.14 14.65 -28.00
N PHE A 53 -52.01 14.99 -27.37
CA PHE A 53 -51.26 14.06 -26.53
C PHE A 53 -51.91 13.88 -25.14
N PRO A 54 -52.26 12.65 -24.73
CA PRO A 54 -52.77 12.40 -23.39
C PRO A 54 -51.77 12.88 -22.34
N GLY A 55 -52.19 13.75 -21.42
CA GLY A 55 -51.34 14.30 -20.36
C GLY A 55 -50.81 15.72 -20.61
N PHE A 56 -50.73 16.18 -21.87
CA PHE A 56 -50.18 17.51 -22.19
C PHE A 56 -51.03 18.66 -21.60
N ARG A 57 -52.34 18.45 -21.52
CA ARG A 57 -53.31 19.40 -20.95
C ARG A 57 -53.11 19.61 -19.43
N PHE A 58 -52.68 18.57 -18.72
CA PHE A 58 -52.34 18.67 -17.29
C PHE A 58 -51.04 19.44 -17.06
N ILE A 59 -50.05 19.29 -17.94
CA ILE A 59 -48.78 20.01 -17.87
C ILE A 59 -49.00 21.51 -18.08
N ILE A 60 -49.80 21.92 -19.08
CA ILE A 60 -50.12 23.33 -19.33
C ILE A 60 -50.87 23.94 -18.13
N ASN A 61 -51.85 23.23 -17.59
CA ASN A 61 -52.61 23.69 -16.42
C ASN A 61 -51.72 23.82 -15.18
N TYR A 62 -50.78 22.88 -14.98
CA TYR A 62 -49.80 22.93 -13.89
C TYR A 62 -48.85 24.13 -14.04
N ILE A 63 -48.32 24.39 -15.24
CA ILE A 63 -47.45 25.54 -15.52
C ILE A 63 -48.21 26.86 -15.27
N GLN A 64 -49.46 26.97 -15.72
CA GLN A 64 -50.30 28.15 -15.50
C GLN A 64 -50.66 28.37 -14.04
N ALA A 65 -50.92 27.30 -13.27
CA ALA A 65 -51.21 27.38 -11.84
C ALA A 65 -49.95 27.69 -11.01
N SER A 66 -48.80 27.08 -11.35
CA SER A 66 -47.51 27.32 -10.70
C SER A 66 -47.06 28.79 -10.87
N TYR A 67 -47.16 29.32 -12.09
CA TYR A 67 -46.75 30.71 -12.40
C TYR A 67 -47.60 31.78 -11.69
N ARG A 68 -48.87 31.47 -11.37
CA ARG A 68 -49.76 32.39 -10.64
C ARG A 68 -49.42 32.54 -9.16
N ASN A 69 -48.83 31.51 -8.53
CA ASN A 69 -48.61 31.48 -7.09
C ASN A 69 -47.18 31.88 -6.69
N ASP A 70 -46.16 31.53 -7.48
CA ASP A 70 -44.78 31.94 -7.23
C ASP A 70 -43.94 31.96 -8.53
N PRO A 71 -43.73 33.13 -9.14
CA PRO A 71 -43.01 33.25 -10.41
C PRO A 71 -41.52 32.90 -10.30
N VAL A 72 -40.92 32.99 -9.11
CA VAL A 72 -39.50 32.64 -8.90
C VAL A 72 -39.32 31.12 -8.91
N ARG A 73 -40.25 30.39 -8.29
CA ARG A 73 -40.27 28.93 -8.31
C ARG A 73 -40.47 28.37 -9.71
N SER A 74 -41.43 28.90 -10.48
CA SER A 74 -41.65 28.43 -11.87
C SER A 74 -40.45 28.71 -12.77
N PHE A 75 -39.74 29.83 -12.56
CA PHE A 75 -38.48 30.11 -13.27
C PHE A 75 -37.39 29.08 -12.92
N LEU A 76 -37.26 28.73 -11.63
CA LEU A 76 -36.27 27.76 -11.16
C LEU A 76 -36.57 26.34 -11.66
N GLU A 77 -37.84 25.94 -11.68
CA GLU A 77 -38.31 24.67 -12.27
C GLU A 77 -38.03 24.61 -13.79
N LEU A 78 -38.28 25.72 -14.51
CA LEU A 78 -37.93 25.82 -15.94
C LEU A 78 -36.42 25.71 -16.16
N CYS A 79 -35.61 26.40 -15.36
CA CYS A 79 -34.15 26.28 -15.40
C CYS A 79 -33.69 24.84 -15.12
N LEU A 80 -34.35 24.13 -14.20
CA LEU A 80 -34.07 22.73 -13.88
C LEU A 80 -34.41 21.80 -15.05
N VAL A 81 -35.56 22.00 -15.70
CA VAL A 81 -35.95 21.24 -16.89
C VAL A 81 -34.99 21.50 -18.05
N ILE A 82 -34.64 22.76 -18.30
CA ILE A 82 -33.63 23.13 -19.31
C ILE A 82 -32.27 22.51 -18.97
N PHE A 83 -31.88 22.53 -17.70
CA PHE A 83 -30.64 21.91 -17.23
C PHE A 83 -30.65 20.39 -17.43
N VAL A 84 -31.74 19.71 -17.12
CA VAL A 84 -31.90 18.26 -17.34
C VAL A 84 -31.86 17.92 -18.83
N ILE A 85 -32.56 18.69 -19.67
CA ILE A 85 -32.52 18.53 -21.14
C ILE A 85 -31.10 18.77 -21.66
N TRP A 86 -30.44 19.85 -21.23
CA TRP A 86 -29.06 20.15 -21.61
C TRP A 86 -28.08 19.07 -21.14
N TRP A 87 -28.24 18.58 -19.91
CA TRP A 87 -27.40 17.53 -19.32
C TRP A 87 -27.56 16.19 -20.03
N THR A 88 -28.79 15.82 -20.38
CA THR A 88 -29.09 14.60 -21.14
C THR A 88 -28.73 14.71 -22.62
N SER A 89 -28.79 15.91 -23.19
CA SER A 89 -28.39 16.19 -24.58
C SER A 89 -26.89 16.38 -24.75
N ARG A 90 -26.14 16.64 -23.68
CA ARG A 90 -24.68 16.54 -23.70
C ARG A 90 -24.33 15.09 -23.94
N THR A 91 -23.87 14.82 -25.16
CA THR A 91 -23.30 13.53 -25.52
C THR A 91 -22.27 13.14 -24.46
N LYS A 92 -22.50 11.98 -23.84
CA LYS A 92 -21.45 11.30 -23.06
C LYS A 92 -20.19 11.33 -23.92
N TYR A 93 -19.07 11.67 -23.30
CA TYR A 93 -17.74 11.64 -23.90
C TYR A 93 -17.62 10.41 -24.80
N LYS A 94 -17.76 10.58 -26.12
CA LYS A 94 -17.59 9.48 -27.07
C LYS A 94 -16.10 9.21 -27.08
N GLN A 95 -15.66 8.17 -26.36
CA GLN A 95 -14.40 7.53 -26.71
C GLN A 95 -14.50 7.19 -28.19
N GLY A 96 -13.53 7.63 -29.01
CA GLY A 96 -13.53 7.38 -30.44
C GLY A 96 -13.74 5.89 -30.71
N ARG A 97 -14.92 5.53 -31.18
CA ARG A 97 -15.29 4.17 -31.53
C ARG A 97 -15.26 4.08 -33.04
N ASN A 98 -14.12 3.63 -33.56
CA ASN A 98 -14.14 2.85 -34.79
C ASN A 98 -14.74 1.48 -34.42
N GLU A 99 -16.03 1.43 -34.14
CA GLU A 99 -16.73 0.16 -33.92
C GLU A 99 -16.97 -0.45 -35.29
N VAL A 100 -16.10 -1.39 -35.66
CA VAL A 100 -16.35 -2.31 -36.77
C VAL A 100 -17.59 -3.12 -36.39
N VAL A 101 -18.68 -2.96 -37.15
CA VAL A 101 -19.89 -3.77 -36.97
C VAL A 101 -19.63 -5.10 -37.67
N LEU A 102 -19.26 -6.11 -36.88
CA LEU A 102 -19.04 -7.46 -37.37
C LEU A 102 -20.38 -8.11 -37.71
N THR A 103 -20.43 -8.84 -38.82
CA THR A 103 -21.54 -9.72 -39.18
C THR A 103 -21.57 -10.95 -38.26
N GLU A 104 -22.72 -11.62 -38.13
CA GLU A 104 -22.83 -12.82 -37.28
C GLU A 104 -21.81 -13.91 -37.68
N GLY A 105 -21.55 -14.08 -38.97
CA GLY A 105 -20.52 -15.01 -39.46
C GLY A 105 -19.09 -14.60 -39.10
N GLU A 106 -18.75 -13.31 -39.12
CA GLU A 106 -17.43 -12.83 -38.67
C GLU A 106 -17.27 -13.00 -37.15
N VAL A 107 -18.35 -12.88 -36.37
CA VAL A 107 -18.33 -13.16 -34.94
C VAL A 107 -18.08 -14.64 -34.69
N ASP A 108 -18.76 -15.52 -35.43
CA ASP A 108 -18.57 -16.97 -35.31
C ASP A 108 -17.14 -17.39 -35.70
N GLU A 109 -16.59 -16.83 -36.79
CA GLU A 109 -15.20 -17.05 -37.21
C GLU A 109 -14.21 -16.56 -36.15
N LEU A 110 -14.42 -15.37 -35.57
CA LEU A 110 -13.59 -14.85 -34.49
C LEU A 110 -13.69 -15.68 -33.21
N VAL A 111 -14.85 -16.25 -32.90
CA VAL A 111 -15.04 -17.13 -31.75
C VAL A 111 -14.37 -18.49 -31.97
N GLU A 112 -14.41 -19.01 -33.19
CA GLU A 112 -13.74 -20.26 -33.58
C GLU A 112 -12.22 -20.12 -33.59
N ASP A 113 -11.71 -18.98 -34.07
CA ASP A 113 -10.28 -18.64 -34.07
C ASP A 113 -9.76 -18.20 -32.70
N TRP A 114 -10.65 -17.79 -31.79
CA TRP A 114 -10.25 -17.32 -30.47
C TRP A 114 -9.77 -18.47 -29.59
N LYS A 115 -8.46 -18.45 -29.30
CA LYS A 115 -7.86 -19.30 -28.28
C LYS A 115 -7.63 -18.47 -27.02
N PRO A 116 -8.33 -18.75 -25.90
CA PRO A 116 -8.05 -18.06 -24.66
C PRO A 116 -6.59 -18.25 -24.28
N GLU A 117 -5.89 -17.16 -23.98
CA GLU A 117 -4.60 -17.25 -23.33
C GLU A 117 -4.78 -18.01 -22.01
N PRO A 118 -3.86 -18.94 -21.67
CA PRO A 118 -3.94 -19.61 -20.39
C PRO A 118 -3.82 -18.58 -19.27
N LEU A 119 -4.55 -18.81 -18.16
CA LEU A 119 -4.52 -17.91 -17.00
C LEU A 119 -3.11 -17.65 -16.46
N VAL A 120 -2.21 -18.62 -16.67
CA VAL A 120 -0.79 -18.52 -16.35
C VAL A 120 0.06 -19.01 -17.51
N PRO A 121 1.17 -18.32 -17.83
CA PRO A 121 2.15 -18.84 -18.79
C PRO A 121 2.80 -20.12 -18.24
N ALA A 122 3.31 -20.96 -19.13
CA ALA A 122 4.07 -22.14 -18.73
C ALA A 122 5.30 -21.72 -17.90
N LEU A 123 5.53 -22.42 -16.78
CA LEU A 123 6.69 -22.15 -15.92
C LEU A 123 7.97 -22.57 -16.63
N SER A 124 8.96 -21.68 -16.69
CA SER A 124 10.33 -22.04 -17.08
C SER A 124 10.92 -23.05 -16.08
N GLU A 125 11.83 -23.92 -16.54
CA GLU A 125 12.54 -24.89 -15.67
C GLU A 125 13.18 -24.25 -14.43
N ALA A 126 13.73 -23.04 -14.57
CA ALA A 126 14.32 -22.29 -13.45
C ALA A 126 13.27 -21.95 -12.36
N LYS A 127 12.06 -21.53 -12.76
CA LYS A 127 10.95 -21.25 -11.85
C LYS A 127 10.43 -22.52 -11.18
N ILE A 128 10.32 -23.62 -11.93
CA ILE A 128 9.94 -24.94 -11.37
C ILE A 128 10.95 -25.36 -10.30
N ARG A 129 12.25 -25.33 -10.63
CA ARG A 129 13.33 -25.65 -9.71
C ARG A 129 13.35 -24.75 -8.47
N ALA A 130 13.00 -23.47 -8.62
CA ALA A 130 12.90 -22.54 -7.51
C ALA A 130 11.74 -22.90 -6.56
N LEU A 131 10.56 -23.25 -7.11
CA LEU A 131 9.38 -23.66 -6.34
C LEU A 131 9.61 -24.97 -5.58
N GLU A 132 10.19 -25.97 -6.23
CA GLU A 132 10.51 -27.28 -5.62
C GLU A 132 11.53 -27.18 -4.48
N LYS A 133 12.36 -26.13 -4.49
CA LYS A 133 13.44 -25.91 -3.51
C LYS A 133 13.06 -24.97 -2.37
N ILE A 134 11.82 -24.51 -2.27
CA ILE A 134 11.40 -23.66 -1.15
C ILE A 134 11.53 -24.46 0.16
N PRO A 135 12.42 -24.06 1.08
CA PRO A 135 12.67 -24.84 2.28
C PRO A 135 11.51 -24.67 3.27
N VAL A 136 11.04 -25.78 3.85
CA VAL A 136 10.05 -25.77 4.93
C VAL A 136 10.77 -25.80 6.27
N ILE A 137 10.44 -24.84 7.15
CA ILE A 137 10.99 -24.77 8.51
C ILE A 137 10.12 -25.61 9.44
N ASP A 138 10.75 -26.55 10.16
CA ASP A 138 10.09 -27.37 11.17
C ASP A 138 10.23 -26.75 12.56
N GLY A 139 9.10 -26.38 13.16
CA GLY A 139 9.04 -25.80 14.51
C GLY A 139 9.23 -24.29 14.52
N PRO A 140 9.74 -23.70 15.64
CA PRO A 140 9.82 -22.26 15.77
C PRO A 140 10.86 -21.67 14.82
N SER A 141 10.52 -20.52 14.23
CA SER A 141 11.50 -19.71 13.51
C SER A 141 12.38 -18.96 14.51
N GLY A 142 13.70 -19.16 14.41
CA GLY A 142 14.69 -18.55 15.29
C GLY A 142 16.06 -18.57 14.62
N VAL A 143 17.12 -18.32 15.42
CA VAL A 143 18.51 -18.35 14.93
C VAL A 143 18.92 -19.73 14.42
N MET A 144 18.47 -20.80 15.08
CA MET A 144 18.70 -22.17 14.63
C MET A 144 17.37 -22.74 14.15
N VAL A 145 17.33 -23.21 12.89
CA VAL A 145 16.15 -23.82 12.29
C VAL A 145 16.46 -25.23 11.83
N ARG A 146 15.42 -26.07 11.77
CA ARG A 146 15.47 -27.38 11.12
C ARG A 146 14.69 -27.30 9.82
N LEU A 147 15.27 -27.83 8.75
CA LEU A 147 14.67 -27.83 7.42
C LEU A 147 14.38 -29.25 6.98
N ASN A 148 13.18 -29.47 6.44
CA ASN A 148 12.71 -30.73 5.85
C ASN A 148 12.99 -31.97 6.74
N GLY A 149 12.76 -31.82 8.04
CA GLY A 149 12.84 -32.84 9.09
C GLY A 149 14.26 -33.22 9.53
N LYS A 150 15.33 -32.69 8.94
CA LYS A 150 16.69 -33.26 9.14
C LYS A 150 17.86 -32.29 9.20
N THR A 151 17.82 -31.15 8.49
CA THR A 151 19.03 -30.31 8.35
C THR A 151 18.99 -29.13 9.30
N PRO A 152 19.82 -29.07 10.36
CA PRO A 152 19.97 -27.89 11.18
C PRO A 152 20.76 -26.81 10.42
N ALA A 153 20.25 -25.58 10.42
CA ALA A 153 20.91 -24.45 9.78
C ALA A 153 20.76 -23.17 10.61
N ILE A 154 21.80 -22.34 10.59
CA ILE A 154 21.74 -21.00 11.17
C ILE A 154 20.98 -20.09 10.20
N ASN A 155 19.90 -19.49 10.68
CA ASN A 155 18.99 -18.68 9.89
C ASN A 155 19.48 -17.23 9.76
N PHE A 156 19.81 -16.82 8.54
CA PHE A 156 20.06 -15.43 8.15
C PHE A 156 19.07 -14.97 7.07
N ALA A 157 17.93 -15.66 6.91
CA ALA A 157 16.91 -15.37 5.92
C ALA A 157 15.63 -14.74 6.52
N SER A 158 15.56 -14.57 7.84
CA SER A 158 14.39 -14.05 8.56
C SER A 158 14.58 -12.61 9.02
N TYR A 159 13.54 -11.79 8.88
CA TYR A 159 13.48 -10.42 9.41
C TYR A 159 13.26 -10.33 10.93
N ASN A 160 13.36 -11.44 11.67
CA ASN A 160 13.26 -11.48 13.13
C ASN A 160 14.51 -10.85 13.80
N HIS A 161 14.66 -9.53 13.62
CA HIS A 161 15.85 -8.78 14.02
C HIS A 161 16.03 -8.73 15.55
N LEU A 162 14.95 -8.67 16.33
CA LEU A 162 15.05 -8.64 17.79
C LEU A 162 15.10 -10.03 18.44
N GLY A 163 14.68 -11.08 17.72
CA GLY A 163 14.72 -12.46 18.21
C GLY A 163 13.68 -12.80 19.30
N VAL A 164 12.79 -11.86 19.64
CA VAL A 164 11.93 -11.94 20.83
C VAL A 164 10.79 -12.96 20.74
N ILE A 165 10.42 -13.38 19.53
CA ILE A 165 9.23 -14.20 19.24
C ILE A 165 9.26 -15.61 19.85
N SER A 166 10.45 -16.15 20.05
CA SER A 166 10.66 -17.55 20.46
C SER A 166 11.13 -17.67 21.92
N THR A 167 10.96 -16.61 22.71
CA THR A 167 11.28 -16.62 24.14
C THR A 167 10.20 -17.33 24.95
N ASP A 168 10.56 -17.96 26.07
CA ASP A 168 9.59 -18.66 26.92
C ASP A 168 8.53 -17.71 27.48
N LYS A 169 8.94 -16.49 27.83
CA LYS A 169 8.01 -15.42 28.22
C LYS A 169 6.96 -15.13 27.14
N ALA A 170 7.36 -15.01 25.87
CA ALA A 170 6.42 -14.77 24.78
C ALA A 170 5.43 -15.95 24.60
N ARG A 171 5.89 -17.20 24.80
CA ARG A 171 5.03 -18.39 24.74
C ARG A 171 4.03 -18.43 25.89
N GLU A 172 4.47 -18.11 27.10
CA GLU A 172 3.61 -18.05 28.29
C GLU A 172 2.53 -16.98 28.14
N THR A 173 2.91 -15.76 27.70
CA THR A 173 1.96 -14.71 27.37
C THR A 173 0.95 -15.20 26.31
N ALA A 174 1.43 -15.81 25.24
CA ALA A 174 0.58 -16.34 24.17
C ALA A 174 -0.45 -17.36 24.68
N ILE A 175 -0.03 -18.32 25.51
CA ILE A 175 -0.92 -19.32 26.11
C ILE A 175 -1.96 -18.65 27.01
N SER A 176 -1.55 -17.65 27.81
CA SER A 176 -2.47 -16.89 28.66
C SER A 176 -3.53 -16.16 27.84
N VAL A 177 -3.11 -15.46 26.78
CA VAL A 177 -4.02 -14.72 25.90
C VAL A 177 -4.98 -15.66 25.18
N LEU A 178 -4.50 -16.81 24.69
CA LEU A 178 -5.35 -17.82 24.06
C LEU A 178 -6.44 -18.34 25.02
N ARG A 179 -6.11 -18.54 26.30
CA ARG A 179 -7.10 -18.97 27.31
C ARG A 179 -8.17 -17.91 27.57
N GLN A 180 -7.80 -16.62 27.48
CA GLN A 180 -8.71 -15.51 27.79
C GLN A 180 -9.54 -15.05 26.60
N TYR A 181 -8.94 -14.93 25.41
CA TYR A 181 -9.55 -14.32 24.23
C TYR A 181 -9.86 -15.31 23.09
N GLY A 182 -9.38 -16.56 23.19
CA GLY A 182 -9.51 -17.54 22.11
C GLY A 182 -8.62 -17.22 20.90
N VAL A 183 -8.99 -17.78 19.75
CA VAL A 183 -8.12 -17.80 18.55
C VAL A 183 -8.31 -16.62 17.59
N GLY A 184 -9.36 -15.80 17.76
CA GLY A 184 -9.62 -14.66 16.88
C GLY A 184 -10.93 -13.93 17.20
N SER A 185 -11.12 -12.75 16.61
CA SER A 185 -12.31 -11.90 16.85
C SER A 185 -13.44 -12.08 15.83
N CYS A 186 -13.22 -12.87 14.77
CA CYS A 186 -14.22 -13.20 13.73
C CYS A 186 -14.94 -12.00 13.07
N GLY A 187 -14.35 -10.80 13.09
CA GLY A 187 -14.96 -9.62 12.49
C GLY A 187 -13.99 -8.47 12.23
N PRO A 188 -14.36 -7.54 11.32
CA PRO A 188 -13.65 -6.30 11.13
C PRO A 188 -13.75 -5.36 12.36
N PRO A 189 -12.72 -4.52 12.62
CA PRO A 189 -12.71 -3.61 13.76
C PRO A 189 -13.90 -2.66 13.83
N GLY A 190 -14.40 -2.17 12.69
CA GLY A 190 -15.51 -1.21 12.60
C GLY A 190 -16.89 -1.76 12.97
N PHE A 191 -17.00 -3.06 13.29
CA PHE A 191 -18.24 -3.71 13.67
C PHE A 191 -18.09 -4.33 15.06
N TYR A 192 -17.80 -5.63 15.15
CA TYR A 192 -17.67 -6.39 16.40
C TYR A 192 -16.29 -7.06 16.55
N GLY A 193 -15.31 -6.66 15.74
CA GLY A 193 -13.97 -7.26 15.74
C GLY A 193 -12.96 -6.65 16.73
N THR A 194 -13.27 -5.50 17.32
CA THR A 194 -12.34 -4.78 18.20
C THR A 194 -12.36 -5.34 19.62
N LEU A 195 -11.20 -5.77 20.09
CA LEU A 195 -10.95 -6.18 21.47
C LEU A 195 -10.22 -5.04 22.21
N ASP A 196 -10.27 -5.06 23.54
CA ASP A 196 -9.53 -4.14 24.43
C ASP A 196 -8.03 -4.10 24.10
N VAL A 197 -7.41 -5.26 23.90
CA VAL A 197 -5.99 -5.39 23.57
C VAL A 197 -5.59 -4.74 22.24
N HIS A 198 -6.54 -4.53 21.32
CA HIS A 198 -6.27 -3.79 20.08
C HIS A 198 -6.10 -2.30 20.36
N GLN A 199 -6.97 -1.74 21.21
CA GLN A 199 -6.90 -0.33 21.61
C GLN A 199 -5.66 -0.07 22.47
N ASP A 200 -5.31 -1.00 23.35
CA ASP A 200 -4.08 -0.92 24.14
C ASP A 200 -2.84 -0.91 23.25
N LEU A 201 -2.78 -1.78 22.23
CA LEU A 201 -1.68 -1.77 21.27
C LEU A 201 -1.62 -0.47 20.46
N GLU A 202 -2.75 0.02 19.95
CA GLU A 202 -2.80 1.30 19.23
C GLU A 202 -2.28 2.46 20.11
N LYS A 203 -2.67 2.50 21.39
CA LYS A 203 -2.17 3.47 22.36
C LYS A 203 -0.67 3.33 22.58
N HIS A 204 -0.17 2.12 22.81
CA HIS A 204 1.27 1.88 22.98
C HIS A 204 2.08 2.26 21.73
N ILE A 205 1.58 1.99 20.53
CA ILE A 205 2.22 2.41 19.28
C ILE A 205 2.28 3.94 19.21
N ALA A 206 1.19 4.63 19.51
CA ALA A 206 1.13 6.10 19.52
C ALA A 206 2.14 6.69 20.53
N GLU A 207 2.17 6.18 21.76
CA GLU A 207 3.12 6.61 22.81
C GLU A 207 4.58 6.30 22.43
N PHE A 208 4.85 5.12 21.87
CA PHE A 208 6.19 4.72 21.49
C PHE A 208 6.73 5.57 20.32
N THR A 209 5.93 5.73 19.27
CA THR A 209 6.31 6.52 18.09
C THR A 209 6.30 8.02 18.39
N GLY A 210 5.50 8.49 19.34
CA GLY A 210 5.33 9.91 19.66
C GLY A 210 4.27 10.62 18.80
N PHE A 211 3.36 9.86 18.17
CA PHE A 211 2.21 10.43 17.45
C PHE A 211 0.98 10.56 18.36
N PRO A 212 0.04 11.47 18.05
CA PRO A 212 -1.19 11.61 18.81
C PRO A 212 -2.12 10.39 18.78
N SER A 213 -2.03 9.57 17.74
CA SER A 213 -2.91 8.41 17.52
C SER A 213 -2.27 7.39 16.58
N ALA A 214 -2.71 6.14 16.68
CA ALA A 214 -2.37 5.07 15.76
C ALA A 214 -3.59 4.19 15.45
N ILE A 215 -3.50 3.45 14.35
CA ILE A 215 -4.49 2.46 13.91
C ILE A 215 -3.80 1.16 13.53
N LEU A 216 -4.39 0.04 13.94
CA LEU A 216 -3.85 -1.29 13.72
C LEU A 216 -4.45 -1.96 12.47
N TYR A 217 -3.60 -2.68 11.74
CA TYR A 217 -3.95 -3.54 10.61
C TYR A 217 -3.47 -4.97 10.83
N SER A 218 -4.26 -5.94 10.39
CA SER A 218 -4.04 -7.36 10.70
C SER A 218 -2.91 -8.03 9.91
N GLN A 219 -2.46 -7.45 8.81
CA GLN A 219 -1.44 -8.03 7.92
C GLN A 219 -0.47 -6.94 7.45
N GLY A 220 0.81 -7.27 7.32
CA GLY A 220 1.86 -6.30 6.98
C GLY A 220 1.67 -5.63 5.62
N MET A 221 1.77 -6.39 4.52
CA MET A 221 1.70 -5.80 3.16
C MET A 221 0.36 -5.08 2.88
N SER A 222 -0.76 -5.60 3.38
CA SER A 222 -2.07 -4.98 3.16
C SER A 222 -2.23 -3.65 3.89
N THR A 223 -1.42 -3.39 4.92
CA THR A 223 -1.38 -2.12 5.66
C THR A 223 -1.04 -0.99 4.69
N THR A 224 0.10 -1.06 4.00
CA THR A 224 0.53 -0.05 3.03
C THR A 224 -0.48 0.09 1.88
N LEU A 225 -0.98 -1.04 1.35
CA LEU A 225 -2.00 -1.06 0.28
C LEU A 225 -3.33 -0.41 0.69
N SER A 226 -3.65 -0.40 1.99
CA SER A 226 -4.85 0.26 2.50
C SER A 226 -4.62 1.75 2.80
N ILE A 227 -3.43 2.13 3.26
CA ILE A 227 -3.16 3.49 3.75
C ILE A 227 -3.01 4.47 2.60
N ILE A 228 -2.16 4.22 1.61
CA ILE A 228 -1.87 5.22 0.56
C ILE A 228 -3.14 5.59 -0.23
N PRO A 229 -3.97 4.63 -0.71
CA PRO A 229 -5.21 4.94 -1.43
C PRO A 229 -6.31 5.60 -0.58
N CYS A 230 -6.21 5.49 0.76
CA CYS A 230 -7.13 6.17 1.68
C CYS A 230 -6.99 7.70 1.57
N PHE A 231 -5.75 8.18 1.40
CA PHE A 231 -5.41 9.61 1.38
C PHE A 231 -5.15 10.16 -0.01
N SER A 232 -4.55 9.39 -0.90
CA SER A 232 -4.26 9.81 -2.27
C SER A 232 -5.19 9.11 -3.26
N LYS A 233 -5.84 9.89 -4.12
CA LYS A 233 -6.82 9.38 -5.10
C LYS A 233 -6.53 9.95 -6.48
N ARG A 234 -7.31 9.51 -7.48
CA ARG A 234 -7.30 10.10 -8.82
C ARG A 234 -7.46 11.63 -8.73
N GLY A 235 -6.48 12.35 -9.28
CA GLY A 235 -6.41 13.81 -9.24
C GLY A 235 -5.31 14.35 -8.34
N ASP A 236 -4.85 13.58 -7.35
CA ASP A 236 -3.74 13.94 -6.49
C ASP A 236 -2.38 13.66 -7.15
N THR A 237 -1.31 14.07 -6.48
CA THR A 237 0.06 13.91 -6.96
C THR A 237 0.94 13.25 -5.90
N ILE A 238 1.67 12.23 -6.32
CA ILE A 238 2.68 11.52 -5.52
C ILE A 238 4.04 11.75 -6.17
N VAL A 239 5.03 12.11 -5.37
CA VAL A 239 6.45 12.10 -5.72
C VAL A 239 7.11 11.01 -4.87
N ALA A 240 7.59 9.94 -5.47
CA ALA A 240 8.08 8.76 -4.74
C ALA A 240 9.53 8.43 -5.10
N ASP A 241 10.27 7.91 -4.13
CA ASP A 241 11.61 7.36 -4.37
C ASP A 241 11.47 6.12 -5.28
N GLU A 242 12.28 6.01 -6.33
CA GLU A 242 12.19 4.91 -7.29
C GLU A 242 12.50 3.53 -6.69
N ALA A 243 13.22 3.45 -5.57
CA ALA A 243 13.63 2.19 -4.96
C ALA A 243 12.71 1.71 -3.82
N VAL A 244 11.56 2.36 -3.59
CA VAL A 244 10.58 1.89 -2.60
C VAL A 244 10.15 0.45 -2.88
N SER A 245 9.82 -0.28 -1.83
CA SER A 245 9.40 -1.67 -1.83
C SER A 245 8.17 -1.90 -2.69
N PHE A 246 8.03 -3.15 -3.13
CA PHE A 246 6.91 -3.59 -3.94
C PHE A 246 5.55 -3.24 -3.31
N ALA A 247 5.43 -3.34 -1.98
CA ALA A 247 4.20 -2.98 -1.27
C ALA A 247 3.81 -1.51 -1.45
N VAL A 248 4.79 -0.59 -1.33
CA VAL A 248 4.60 0.83 -1.56
C VAL A 248 4.28 1.11 -3.03
N GLN A 249 5.00 0.49 -3.96
CA GLN A 249 4.74 0.64 -5.40
C GLN A 249 3.29 0.24 -5.76
N GLN A 250 2.83 -0.91 -5.26
CA GLN A 250 1.46 -1.36 -5.51
C GLN A 250 0.43 -0.46 -4.82
N ALA A 251 0.72 0.08 -3.64
CA ALA A 251 -0.16 1.03 -2.97
C ALA A 251 -0.28 2.35 -3.73
N ILE A 252 0.82 2.85 -4.31
CA ILE A 252 0.85 4.00 -5.22
C ILE A 252 0.01 3.70 -6.47
N ASN A 253 0.15 2.52 -7.07
CA ASN A 253 -0.65 2.11 -8.24
C ASN A 253 -2.15 2.07 -7.93
N LEU A 254 -2.53 1.50 -6.78
CA LEU A 254 -3.92 1.43 -6.32
C LEU A 254 -4.54 2.82 -6.09
N SER A 255 -3.73 3.82 -5.71
CA SER A 255 -4.19 5.20 -5.49
C SER A 255 -4.72 5.87 -6.77
N ARG A 256 -4.28 5.42 -7.95
CA ARG A 256 -4.57 6.05 -9.27
C ARG A 256 -4.18 7.53 -9.34
N SER A 257 -3.22 7.94 -8.51
CA SER A 257 -2.70 9.31 -8.46
C SER A 257 -1.78 9.59 -9.65
N ARG A 258 -1.43 10.86 -9.88
CA ARG A 258 -0.34 11.21 -10.80
C ARG A 258 0.98 10.99 -10.08
N VAL A 259 1.79 10.07 -10.58
CA VAL A 259 3.04 9.66 -9.93
C VAL A 259 4.23 10.25 -10.67
N TYR A 260 5.18 10.79 -9.91
CA TYR A 260 6.49 11.21 -10.38
C TYR A 260 7.54 10.51 -9.53
N TRP A 261 8.57 9.99 -10.16
CA TRP A 261 9.64 9.29 -9.47
C TRP A 261 10.88 10.18 -9.41
N TYR A 262 11.62 10.11 -8.31
CA TYR A 262 12.95 10.69 -8.19
C TYR A 262 13.97 9.59 -7.91
N LYS A 263 15.21 9.85 -8.32
CA LYS A 263 16.31 8.90 -8.16
C LYS A 263 16.56 8.54 -6.71
N HIS A 264 16.88 7.27 -6.48
CA HIS A 264 16.99 6.73 -5.13
C HIS A 264 17.95 7.55 -4.26
N ASN A 265 17.46 8.05 -3.12
CA ASN A 265 18.20 8.88 -2.16
C ASN A 265 18.86 10.15 -2.75
N ASP A 266 18.49 10.61 -3.94
CA ASP A 266 19.05 11.82 -4.57
C ASP A 266 18.15 13.04 -4.30
N MET A 267 18.54 13.85 -3.30
CA MET A 267 17.79 15.05 -2.91
C MET A 267 17.83 16.16 -3.96
N ARG A 268 18.83 16.17 -4.85
CA ARG A 268 18.91 17.14 -5.95
C ARG A 268 17.90 16.79 -7.02
N ASP A 269 17.78 15.50 -7.33
CA ASP A 269 16.76 15.01 -8.26
C ASP A 269 15.36 15.17 -7.69
N LEU A 270 15.14 14.86 -6.40
CA LEU A 270 13.89 15.15 -5.69
C LEU A 270 13.51 16.63 -5.84
N GLU A 271 14.44 17.55 -5.56
CA GLU A 271 14.16 18.99 -5.72
C GLU A 271 13.81 19.36 -7.17
N SER A 272 14.54 18.81 -8.15
CA SER A 272 14.28 19.02 -9.57
C SER A 272 12.87 18.56 -9.97
N VAL A 273 12.47 17.36 -9.53
CA VAL A 273 11.13 16.81 -9.75
C VAL A 273 10.07 17.68 -9.08
N LEU A 274 10.26 18.11 -7.84
CA LEU A 274 9.33 18.98 -7.13
C LEU A 274 9.14 20.33 -7.84
N LYS A 275 10.22 20.97 -8.33
CA LYS A 275 10.17 22.21 -9.14
C LYS A 275 9.35 22.01 -10.42
N LYS A 276 9.60 20.90 -11.13
CA LYS A 276 8.89 20.55 -12.37
C LYS A 276 7.40 20.31 -12.13
N VAL A 277 7.07 19.54 -11.10
CA VAL A 277 5.69 19.23 -10.73
C VAL A 277 4.95 20.49 -10.30
N ASN A 278 5.54 21.32 -9.43
CA ASN A 278 4.90 22.57 -8.99
C ASN A 278 4.65 23.54 -10.15
N SER A 279 5.60 23.66 -11.08
CA SER A 279 5.43 24.47 -12.30
C SER A 279 4.26 23.95 -13.15
N SER A 280 4.16 22.63 -13.35
CA SER A 280 3.05 22.02 -14.08
C SER A 280 1.70 22.20 -13.37
N LEU A 281 1.68 22.11 -12.05
CA LEU A 281 0.48 22.31 -11.25
C LEU A 281 0.00 23.76 -11.25
N ALA A 282 0.93 24.74 -11.25
CA ALA A 282 0.59 26.16 -11.30
C ALA A 282 -0.13 26.56 -12.60
N GLN A 283 0.12 25.85 -13.69
CA GLN A 283 -0.54 26.09 -14.98
C GLN A 283 -1.95 25.48 -15.06
N ARG A 284 -2.33 24.57 -14.16
CA ARG A 284 -3.64 23.92 -14.19
C ARG A 284 -4.72 24.85 -13.64
N LYS A 285 -5.77 25.06 -14.43
CA LYS A 285 -7.03 25.63 -13.95
C LYS A 285 -7.82 24.55 -13.22
N GLY A 286 -8.09 24.73 -11.94
CA GLY A 286 -8.86 23.78 -11.12
C GLY A 286 -8.53 23.88 -9.63
N PRO A 287 -9.19 23.07 -8.78
CA PRO A 287 -8.91 23.03 -7.36
C PRO A 287 -7.47 22.52 -7.11
N LEU A 288 -6.86 23.02 -6.04
CA LEU A 288 -5.55 22.55 -5.57
C LEU A 288 -5.62 21.05 -5.26
N SER A 289 -4.80 20.25 -5.93
CA SER A 289 -4.68 18.82 -5.66
C SER A 289 -3.82 18.57 -4.42
N ARG A 290 -4.10 17.48 -3.69
CA ARG A 290 -3.23 17.04 -2.59
C ARG A 290 -1.92 16.51 -3.19
N ARG A 291 -0.84 16.66 -2.43
CA ARG A 291 0.52 16.37 -2.87
C ARG A 291 1.26 15.64 -1.76
N PHE A 292 1.87 14.51 -2.12
CA PHE A 292 2.57 13.63 -1.19
C PHE A 292 3.97 13.34 -1.71
N ILE A 293 4.93 13.32 -0.81
CA ILE A 293 6.22 12.65 -0.97
C ILE A 293 6.06 11.29 -0.28
N VAL A 294 6.49 10.22 -0.95
CA VAL A 294 6.47 8.85 -0.41
C VAL A 294 7.90 8.32 -0.39
N THR A 295 8.36 7.83 0.75
CA THR A 295 9.69 7.24 0.90
C THR A 295 9.70 6.17 1.98
N GLU A 296 10.72 5.30 1.95
CA GLU A 296 11.01 4.35 3.02
C GLU A 296 12.05 4.92 3.97
N GLY A 297 11.94 4.56 5.25
CA GLY A 297 12.94 4.90 6.24
C GLY A 297 14.22 4.09 6.03
N LEU A 298 14.10 2.78 6.13
CA LEU A 298 15.12 1.81 5.74
C LEU A 298 14.60 1.02 4.53
N PHE A 299 15.24 1.19 3.39
CA PHE A 299 14.76 0.60 2.13
C PHE A 299 14.95 -0.92 2.12
N GLN A 300 13.88 -1.66 1.88
CA GLN A 300 13.95 -3.13 1.81
C GLN A 300 14.90 -3.61 0.70
N ASN A 301 14.92 -2.91 -0.43
CA ASN A 301 15.59 -3.36 -1.65
C ASN A 301 17.08 -2.98 -1.73
N THR A 302 17.48 -1.88 -1.07
CA THR A 302 18.84 -1.34 -1.11
C THR A 302 19.52 -1.33 0.25
N SER A 303 18.75 -1.52 1.33
CA SER A 303 19.22 -1.43 2.72
C SER A 303 19.88 -0.09 3.07
N GLN A 304 19.56 0.97 2.31
CA GLN A 304 20.00 2.34 2.61
C GLN A 304 18.99 3.04 3.51
N ILE A 305 19.45 4.06 4.25
CA ILE A 305 18.63 4.92 5.11
C ILE A 305 18.30 6.19 4.33
N ALA A 306 17.03 6.61 4.32
CA ALA A 306 16.63 7.87 3.69
C ALA A 306 17.23 9.09 4.42
N PRO A 307 17.67 10.13 3.70
CA PRO A 307 18.11 11.41 4.28
C PRO A 307 16.90 12.24 4.76
N LEU A 308 16.23 11.78 5.82
CA LEU A 308 14.97 12.34 6.31
C LEU A 308 15.01 13.87 6.56
N PRO A 309 16.07 14.45 7.17
CA PRO A 309 16.13 15.90 7.37
C PRO A 309 16.03 16.72 6.08
N GLU A 310 16.71 16.28 5.01
CA GLU A 310 16.69 16.95 3.70
C GLU A 310 15.33 16.80 3.01
N ILE A 311 14.72 15.61 3.13
CA ILE A 311 13.36 15.35 2.62
C ILE A 311 12.35 16.28 3.30
N ILE A 312 12.47 16.51 4.60
CA ILE A 312 11.60 17.42 5.36
C ILE A 312 11.80 18.87 4.91
N GLU A 313 13.04 19.32 4.73
CA GLU A 313 13.30 20.66 4.20
C GLU A 313 12.60 20.86 2.84
N LEU A 314 12.75 19.90 1.94
CA LEU A 314 12.12 19.94 0.61
C LEU A 314 10.58 19.87 0.69
N LYS A 315 10.02 19.00 1.54
CA LYS A 315 8.56 18.92 1.70
C LYS A 315 7.99 20.26 2.17
N GLU A 316 8.66 20.93 3.12
CA GLU A 316 8.20 22.19 3.70
C GLU A 316 8.35 23.35 2.72
N LYS A 317 9.44 23.37 1.95
CA LYS A 317 9.69 24.34 0.89
C LYS A 317 8.64 24.27 -0.21
N TYR A 318 8.29 23.06 -0.68
CA TYR A 318 7.38 22.87 -1.81
C TYR A 318 5.92 22.57 -1.41
N LYS A 319 5.63 22.50 -0.09
CA LYS A 319 4.30 22.27 0.51
C LYS A 319 3.69 20.88 0.19
N TYR A 320 4.48 19.84 0.43
CA TYR A 320 4.08 18.45 0.30
C TYR A 320 3.86 17.80 1.67
N ARG A 321 2.95 16.83 1.73
CA ARG A 321 2.82 15.91 2.85
C ARG A 321 3.83 14.77 2.70
N LEU A 322 4.29 14.18 3.79
CA LEU A 322 5.23 13.06 3.78
C LEU A 322 4.53 11.80 4.31
N ILE A 323 4.52 10.77 3.48
CA ILE A 323 4.22 9.39 3.85
C ILE A 323 5.56 8.69 4.00
N LEU A 324 5.89 8.30 5.23
CA LEU A 324 7.12 7.61 5.57
C LEU A 324 6.82 6.16 5.94
N ASP A 325 7.33 5.21 5.17
CA ASP A 325 7.24 3.78 5.49
C ASP A 325 8.44 3.34 6.34
N GLU A 326 8.19 3.08 7.62
CA GLU A 326 9.16 2.64 8.62
C GLU A 326 9.17 1.10 8.79
N SER A 327 8.61 0.33 7.85
CA SER A 327 8.41 -1.12 8.04
C SER A 327 9.68 -1.89 8.40
N HIS A 328 10.86 -1.49 7.90
CA HIS A 328 12.14 -2.14 8.19
C HIS A 328 13.00 -1.39 9.21
N SER A 329 12.67 -0.14 9.53
CA SER A 329 13.39 0.70 10.49
C SER A 329 12.73 0.71 11.87
N PHE A 330 11.42 0.48 11.97
CA PHE A 330 10.69 0.34 13.22
C PHE A 330 11.18 -0.88 14.00
N GLY A 331 11.56 -0.67 15.26
CA GLY A 331 12.22 -1.65 16.11
C GLY A 331 13.71 -1.84 15.83
N VAL A 332 14.30 -1.07 14.91
CA VAL A 332 15.71 -1.24 14.48
C VAL A 332 16.51 0.04 14.64
N LEU A 333 16.07 1.12 13.99
CA LEU A 333 16.81 2.38 13.92
C LEU A 333 16.37 3.36 15.00
N GLY A 334 17.31 4.22 15.40
CA GLY A 334 17.11 5.18 16.48
C GLY A 334 17.49 4.63 17.86
N LYS A 335 17.58 5.52 18.85
CA LYS A 335 18.02 5.18 20.22
C LYS A 335 17.03 4.27 20.93
N ARG A 336 15.73 4.54 20.74
CA ARG A 336 14.59 3.78 21.27
C ARG A 336 14.13 2.70 20.30
N GLY A 337 14.56 2.76 19.03
CA GLY A 337 14.10 1.86 17.99
C GLY A 337 12.79 2.33 17.33
N ALA A 338 12.46 3.63 17.41
CA ALA A 338 11.20 4.13 16.87
C ALA A 338 11.24 4.48 15.37
N GLY A 339 12.37 4.23 14.69
CA GLY A 339 12.56 4.51 13.27
C GLY A 339 13.40 5.75 13.00
N LEU A 340 13.25 6.35 11.82
CA LEU A 340 14.10 7.46 11.37
C LEU A 340 13.89 8.75 12.14
N THR A 341 12.67 9.00 12.62
CA THR A 341 12.39 10.16 13.48
C THR A 341 13.26 10.15 14.74
N ASP A 342 13.38 8.98 15.39
CA ASP A 342 14.28 8.76 16.54
C ASP A 342 15.76 8.72 16.12
N TYR A 343 16.08 8.15 14.96
CA TYR A 343 17.44 8.11 14.42
C TYR A 343 18.04 9.51 14.18
N PHE A 344 17.29 10.39 13.51
CA PHE A 344 17.72 11.76 13.22
C PHE A 344 17.31 12.79 14.28
N ASN A 345 16.64 12.36 15.36
CA ASN A 345 16.08 13.24 16.39
C ASN A 345 15.17 14.34 15.80
N VAL A 346 14.31 13.93 14.87
CA VAL A 346 13.33 14.76 14.17
C VAL A 346 11.97 14.64 14.88
N PRO A 347 11.27 15.76 15.15
CA PRO A 347 9.92 15.71 15.71
C PRO A 347 8.93 14.97 14.79
N THR A 348 8.08 14.13 15.37
CA THR A 348 7.05 13.36 14.65
C THR A 348 6.06 14.23 13.89
N GLU A 349 5.79 15.46 14.37
CA GLU A 349 4.96 16.47 13.70
C GLU A 349 5.43 16.81 12.28
N LYS A 350 6.70 16.53 11.96
CA LYS A 350 7.25 16.70 10.61
C LYS A 350 6.86 15.58 9.64
N ILE A 351 6.20 14.53 10.10
CA ILE A 351 5.74 13.39 9.30
C ILE A 351 4.21 13.37 9.30
N ASP A 352 3.57 13.36 8.14
CA ASP A 352 2.10 13.41 8.07
C ASP A 352 1.48 12.02 8.31
N LEU A 353 2.11 10.98 7.77
CA LEU A 353 1.67 9.59 7.91
C LEU A 353 2.90 8.69 8.06
N MET A 354 3.01 8.01 9.20
CA MET A 354 3.98 6.95 9.40
C MET A 354 3.31 5.60 9.19
N ILE A 355 3.85 4.78 8.29
CA ILE A 355 3.44 3.40 8.07
C ILE A 355 4.47 2.50 8.77
N GLY A 356 4.03 1.45 9.46
CA GLY A 356 4.94 0.50 10.08
C GLY A 356 4.45 -0.93 9.98
N SER A 357 5.39 -1.87 10.00
CA SER A 357 5.14 -3.30 9.96
C SER A 357 5.50 -3.92 11.30
N LEU A 358 4.64 -4.80 11.80
CA LEU A 358 4.91 -5.62 12.98
C LEU A 358 5.55 -6.98 12.59
N CYS A 359 5.59 -7.29 11.28
CA CYS A 359 6.15 -8.54 10.71
C CYS A 359 7.65 -8.69 10.86
N ASN A 360 8.38 -7.58 10.99
CA ASN A 360 9.83 -7.58 10.90
C ASN A 360 10.44 -7.63 12.31
N ALA A 361 10.97 -6.51 12.81
CA ALA A 361 11.67 -6.46 14.09
C ALA A 361 10.82 -6.92 15.29
N ILE A 362 9.53 -6.59 15.31
CA ILE A 362 8.58 -7.00 16.35
C ILE A 362 8.27 -8.51 16.26
N GLY A 363 8.22 -9.05 15.04
CA GLY A 363 8.20 -10.48 14.76
C GLY A 363 6.83 -11.17 14.85
N VAL A 364 5.73 -10.42 14.74
CA VAL A 364 4.36 -10.97 14.64
C VAL A 364 3.71 -10.58 13.33
N SER A 365 2.54 -11.11 12.94
CA SER A 365 1.86 -10.53 11.76
C SER A 365 1.15 -9.22 12.10
N GLY A 366 1.20 -8.25 11.19
CA GLY A 366 0.45 -7.00 11.31
C GLY A 366 1.17 -5.78 10.77
N GLY A 367 0.47 -4.65 10.82
CA GLY A 367 1.05 -3.34 10.57
C GLY A 367 0.23 -2.26 11.26
N PHE A 368 0.70 -1.02 11.18
CA PHE A 368 0.02 0.13 11.77
C PHE A 368 0.21 1.37 10.91
N CYS A 369 -0.65 2.36 11.14
CA CYS A 369 -0.39 3.74 10.77
C CYS A 369 -0.40 4.62 12.01
N ALA A 370 0.59 5.49 12.17
CA ALA A 370 0.65 6.50 13.23
C ALA A 370 0.59 7.90 12.61
N ALA A 371 -0.33 8.73 13.11
CA ALA A 371 -0.65 10.04 12.55
C ALA A 371 -1.48 10.89 13.53
N ASP A 372 -1.88 12.09 13.09
CA ASP A 372 -2.87 12.90 13.78
C ASP A 372 -4.23 12.19 13.95
N LYS A 373 -4.95 12.55 15.03
CA LYS A 373 -6.24 11.93 15.39
C LYS A 373 -7.27 12.00 14.26
N ASP A 374 -7.32 13.10 13.53
CA ASP A 374 -8.25 13.28 12.42
C ASP A 374 -7.91 12.38 11.23
N LEU A 375 -6.61 12.19 10.94
CA LEU A 375 -6.14 11.29 9.89
C LEU A 375 -6.46 9.83 10.24
N ILE A 376 -6.23 9.45 11.49
CA ILE A 376 -6.59 8.11 11.99
C ILE A 376 -8.10 7.89 11.96
N SER A 377 -8.90 8.87 12.38
CA SER A 377 -10.37 8.78 12.34
C SER A 377 -10.88 8.61 10.92
N HIS A 378 -10.30 9.35 9.96
CA HIS A 378 -10.60 9.19 8.54
C HIS A 378 -10.24 7.78 8.04
N GLN A 379 -9.11 7.22 8.46
CA GLN A 379 -8.72 5.84 8.12
C GLN A 379 -9.69 4.80 8.69
N ARG A 380 -10.17 4.96 9.92
CA ARG A 380 -11.14 4.01 10.51
C ARG A 380 -12.45 3.93 9.71
N LEU A 381 -12.82 5.02 9.04
CA LEU A 381 -14.05 5.12 8.24
C LEU A 381 -13.88 4.73 6.77
N SER A 382 -12.65 4.75 6.24
CA SER A 382 -12.42 4.62 4.80
C SER A 382 -11.25 3.73 4.37
N GLY A 383 -10.45 3.25 5.31
CA GLY A 383 -9.34 2.34 5.07
C GLY A 383 -9.85 0.95 4.72
N LEU A 384 -9.67 0.52 3.46
CA LEU A 384 -10.23 -0.74 2.96
C LEU A 384 -9.77 -1.97 3.75
N GLY A 385 -8.48 -2.04 4.07
CA GLY A 385 -7.90 -3.14 4.86
C GLY A 385 -8.33 -3.14 6.32
N TYR A 386 -8.90 -2.03 6.82
CA TYR A 386 -9.44 -1.92 8.17
C TYR A 386 -10.94 -2.20 8.18
N CYS A 387 -11.72 -1.56 7.31
CA CYS A 387 -13.18 -1.70 7.28
C CYS A 387 -13.65 -3.10 6.82
N PHE A 388 -12.91 -3.73 5.90
CA PHE A 388 -13.35 -4.94 5.20
C PHE A 388 -12.46 -6.17 5.43
N SER A 389 -11.60 -6.14 6.45
CA SER A 389 -10.77 -7.28 6.85
C SER A 389 -10.96 -7.61 8.31
N ALA A 390 -10.84 -8.89 8.67
CA ALA A 390 -10.92 -9.33 10.06
C ALA A 390 -9.79 -8.68 10.89
N SER A 391 -10.10 -8.37 12.15
CA SER A 391 -9.13 -7.74 13.06
C SER A 391 -7.97 -8.69 13.38
N MET A 392 -6.86 -8.11 13.84
CA MET A 392 -5.69 -8.87 14.27
C MET A 392 -6.09 -9.82 15.42
N PRO A 393 -5.58 -11.06 15.46
CA PRO A 393 -5.75 -11.90 16.65
C PRO A 393 -5.16 -11.26 17.91
N ALA A 394 -5.85 -11.40 19.05
CA ALA A 394 -5.44 -10.85 20.35
C ALA A 394 -4.00 -11.22 20.74
N ILE A 395 -3.61 -12.48 20.48
CA ILE A 395 -2.26 -13.00 20.74
C ILE A 395 -1.17 -12.16 20.06
N LEU A 396 -1.38 -11.72 18.81
CA LEU A 396 -0.40 -10.92 18.08
C LEU A 396 -0.37 -9.48 18.61
N SER A 397 -1.53 -8.98 19.05
CA SER A 397 -1.65 -7.62 19.60
C SER A 397 -0.90 -7.51 20.93
N VAL A 398 -1.12 -8.45 21.84
CA VAL A 398 -0.44 -8.49 23.15
C VAL A 398 1.05 -8.77 22.97
N ALA A 399 1.44 -9.72 22.11
CA ALA A 399 2.85 -9.98 21.84
C ALA A 399 3.59 -8.75 21.27
N SER A 400 2.96 -8.00 20.37
CA SER A 400 3.52 -6.73 19.86
C SER A 400 3.69 -5.71 20.98
N SER A 401 2.67 -5.58 21.82
CA SER A 401 2.63 -4.67 22.96
C SER A 401 3.76 -4.96 23.95
N ASP A 402 4.03 -6.24 24.24
CA ASP A 402 5.12 -6.67 25.10
C ASP A 402 6.49 -6.25 24.56
N VAL A 403 6.72 -6.44 23.25
CA VAL A 403 7.99 -6.07 22.60
C VAL A 403 8.19 -4.56 22.60
N ILE A 404 7.14 -3.79 22.25
CA ILE A 404 7.17 -2.32 22.32
C ILE A 404 7.41 -1.85 23.76
N GLY A 405 6.84 -2.53 24.75
CA GLY A 405 7.07 -2.27 26.17
C GLY A 405 8.52 -2.48 26.59
N ILE A 406 9.19 -3.51 26.06
CA ILE A 406 10.63 -3.74 26.28
C ILE A 406 11.45 -2.62 25.63
N LEU A 407 11.17 -2.27 24.38
CA LEU A 407 11.86 -1.19 23.67
C LEU A 407 11.66 0.17 24.36
N SER A 408 10.50 0.42 24.95
CA SER A 408 10.19 1.66 25.67
C SER A 408 10.93 1.76 27.01
N LYS A 409 11.05 0.65 27.75
CA LYS A 409 11.65 0.62 29.10
C LYS A 409 13.15 0.40 29.10
N ASN A 410 13.64 -0.48 28.24
CA ASN A 410 15.05 -0.86 28.16
C ASN A 410 15.45 -1.20 26.71
N PRO A 411 15.52 -0.19 25.81
CA PRO A 411 15.80 -0.40 24.39
C PRO A 411 17.15 -1.09 24.15
N GLU A 412 18.18 -0.73 24.93
CA GLU A 412 19.53 -1.25 24.77
C GLU A 412 19.62 -2.77 25.02
N SER A 413 18.68 -3.36 25.79
CA SER A 413 18.63 -4.82 25.98
C SER A 413 18.45 -5.60 24.67
N LEU A 414 17.78 -5.00 23.67
CA LEU A 414 17.54 -5.62 22.36
C LEU A 414 18.38 -4.98 21.26
N LEU A 415 18.54 -3.65 21.30
CA LEU A 415 19.21 -2.90 20.22
C LEU A 415 20.74 -2.99 20.29
N ALA A 416 21.36 -3.04 21.46
CA ALA A 416 22.83 -3.11 21.55
C ALA A 416 23.38 -4.40 20.92
N PRO A 417 22.84 -5.60 21.22
CA PRO A 417 23.26 -6.82 20.55
C PRO A 417 23.03 -6.77 19.04
N LEU A 418 21.87 -6.26 18.58
CA LEU A 418 21.57 -6.10 17.16
C LEU A 418 22.60 -5.22 16.46
N ARG A 419 22.84 -4.00 16.95
CA ARG A 419 23.80 -3.04 16.36
C ARG A 419 25.21 -3.64 16.29
N ARG A 420 25.66 -4.30 17.37
CA ARG A 420 26.96 -4.99 17.40
C ARG A 420 27.04 -6.08 16.34
N ASN A 421 26.03 -6.94 16.27
CA ASN A 421 25.99 -8.07 15.33
C ASN A 421 25.93 -7.59 13.88
N THR A 422 25.14 -6.56 13.60
CA THR A 422 25.03 -5.93 12.28
C THR A 422 26.38 -5.38 11.82
N LYS A 423 27.04 -4.58 12.67
CA LYS A 423 28.37 -4.02 12.37
C LYS A 423 29.39 -5.13 12.11
N LEU A 424 29.41 -6.16 12.97
CA LEU A 424 30.32 -7.29 12.82
C LEU A 424 30.08 -8.04 11.49
N MET A 425 28.82 -8.26 11.11
CA MET A 425 28.49 -8.92 9.84
C MET A 425 28.97 -8.09 8.64
N HIS A 426 28.70 -6.78 8.62
CA HIS A 426 29.22 -5.87 7.59
C HIS A 426 30.75 -5.94 7.47
N GLU A 427 31.46 -5.88 8.60
CA GLU A 427 32.92 -5.96 8.64
C GLU A 427 33.46 -7.30 8.12
N GLN A 428 32.78 -8.41 8.42
CA GLN A 428 33.20 -9.75 7.97
C GLN A 428 32.93 -9.96 6.48
N LEU A 429 31.77 -9.52 5.98
CA LEU A 429 31.41 -9.64 4.56
C LEU A 429 32.30 -8.74 3.69
N SER A 430 32.62 -7.53 4.15
CA SER A 430 33.46 -6.59 3.41
C SER A 430 34.89 -7.10 3.15
N LYS A 431 35.35 -8.10 3.91
CA LYS A 431 36.67 -8.74 3.73
C LYS A 431 36.67 -9.83 2.66
N ILE A 432 35.50 -10.26 2.19
CA ILE A 432 35.38 -11.38 1.25
C ILE A 432 35.62 -10.86 -0.17
N SER A 433 36.63 -11.41 -0.85
CA SER A 433 36.90 -11.10 -2.25
C SER A 433 35.85 -11.69 -3.18
N GLY A 434 35.41 -10.92 -4.19
CA GLY A 434 34.54 -11.41 -5.26
C GLY A 434 33.04 -11.14 -5.03
N ILE A 435 32.68 -10.49 -3.94
CA ILE A 435 31.33 -10.00 -3.66
C ILE A 435 31.32 -8.48 -3.50
N ASN A 436 30.16 -7.86 -3.73
CA ASN A 436 29.88 -6.49 -3.32
C ASN A 436 28.86 -6.54 -2.18
N VAL A 437 29.11 -5.73 -1.15
CA VAL A 437 28.21 -5.58 0.00
C VAL A 437 27.50 -4.24 -0.16
N GLU A 438 26.18 -4.29 -0.20
CA GLU A 438 25.29 -3.13 -0.37
C GLU A 438 24.44 -2.94 0.90
N GLY A 439 24.22 -1.68 1.26
CA GLY A 439 23.42 -1.28 2.42
C GLY A 439 24.20 -0.42 3.44
N HIS A 440 23.46 0.25 4.30
CA HIS A 440 24.01 1.06 5.38
C HIS A 440 24.57 0.17 6.51
N GLN A 441 25.65 0.60 7.17
CA GLN A 441 26.31 -0.19 8.24
C GLN A 441 25.42 -0.46 9.46
N GLU A 442 24.41 0.37 9.66
CA GLU A 442 23.42 0.21 10.75
C GLU A 442 22.19 -0.61 10.33
N SER A 443 22.08 -0.97 9.04
CA SER A 443 20.99 -1.81 8.54
C SER A 443 21.25 -3.28 8.88
N PRO A 444 20.34 -3.97 9.59
CA PRO A 444 20.44 -5.41 9.83
C PRO A 444 20.09 -6.24 8.59
N ILE A 445 19.62 -5.61 7.51
CA ILE A 445 19.43 -6.20 6.20
C ILE A 445 20.65 -5.82 5.37
N ILE A 446 21.28 -6.82 4.74
CA ILE A 446 22.49 -6.66 3.94
C ILE A 446 22.27 -7.36 2.60
N HIS A 447 22.53 -6.65 1.51
CA HIS A 447 22.51 -7.24 0.18
C HIS A 447 23.93 -7.60 -0.26
N VAL A 448 24.09 -8.84 -0.71
CA VAL A 448 25.37 -9.34 -1.22
C VAL A 448 25.18 -9.74 -2.68
N SER A 449 25.83 -9.02 -3.59
CA SER A 449 25.87 -9.34 -5.02
C SER A 449 27.24 -9.94 -5.40
N ILE A 450 27.29 -10.75 -6.46
CA ILE A 450 28.57 -11.28 -6.96
C ILE A 450 29.21 -10.19 -7.83
N SER A 451 30.47 -9.89 -7.58
CA SER A 451 31.18 -8.86 -8.35
C SER A 451 31.28 -9.25 -9.85
N PRO A 452 31.16 -8.29 -10.78
CA PRO A 452 31.30 -8.57 -12.21
C PRO A 452 32.62 -9.26 -12.58
N THR A 453 33.72 -8.92 -11.90
CA THR A 453 35.05 -9.53 -12.09
C THR A 453 35.11 -10.99 -11.64
N ALA A 454 34.27 -11.40 -10.70
CA ALA A 454 34.16 -12.79 -10.29
C ALA A 454 33.28 -13.61 -11.25
N LEU A 455 32.27 -12.97 -11.86
CA LEU A 455 31.40 -13.59 -12.86
C LEU A 455 32.14 -13.89 -14.17
N THR A 456 33.01 -13.00 -14.64
CA THR A 456 33.79 -13.21 -15.88
C THR A 456 34.71 -14.44 -15.84
N LYS A 457 35.15 -14.88 -14.65
CA LYS A 457 35.97 -16.10 -14.50
C LYS A 457 35.22 -17.39 -14.81
N ARG A 458 33.89 -17.39 -14.70
CA ARG A 458 33.03 -18.57 -14.88
C ARG A 458 32.57 -18.76 -16.34
N LYS A 459 32.46 -17.69 -17.12
CA LYS A 459 32.04 -17.73 -18.54
C LYS A 459 32.96 -16.84 -19.36
N SER A 460 33.79 -17.43 -20.22
CA SER A 460 34.83 -16.72 -20.98
C SER A 460 34.32 -15.97 -22.20
N ASN A 461 33.15 -16.34 -22.76
CA ASN A 461 32.53 -15.69 -23.91
C ASN A 461 31.02 -15.51 -23.68
N GLY A 462 30.55 -14.26 -23.63
CA GLY A 462 29.13 -13.87 -23.55
C GLY A 462 28.80 -12.93 -22.39
N GLU A 463 27.85 -12.01 -22.60
CA GLU A 463 27.30 -11.17 -21.53
C GLU A 463 26.53 -12.03 -20.51
N TRP A 464 26.67 -11.71 -19.23
CA TRP A 464 25.91 -12.37 -18.16
C TRP A 464 24.48 -11.85 -18.17
N THR A 465 23.53 -12.75 -18.38
CA THR A 465 22.11 -12.40 -18.23
C THR A 465 21.75 -12.34 -16.75
N ARG A 466 20.67 -11.63 -16.40
CA ARG A 466 20.10 -11.63 -15.03
C ARG A 466 19.86 -13.06 -14.52
N GLY A 467 19.32 -13.92 -15.38
CA GLY A 467 19.06 -15.34 -15.06
C GLY A 467 20.34 -16.13 -14.75
N ASP A 468 21.45 -15.86 -15.47
CA ASP A 468 22.75 -16.48 -15.16
C ASP A 468 23.24 -16.08 -13.75
N VAL A 469 23.11 -14.79 -13.41
CA VAL A 469 23.48 -14.28 -12.07
C VAL A 469 22.58 -14.89 -10.99
N GLU A 470 21.27 -14.95 -11.21
CA GLU A 470 20.34 -15.58 -10.29
C GLU A 470 20.63 -17.05 -10.05
N ASN A 471 20.98 -17.80 -11.10
CA ASN A 471 21.40 -19.19 -10.99
C ASN A 471 22.69 -19.33 -10.18
N ALA A 472 23.67 -18.44 -10.40
CA ALA A 472 24.91 -18.43 -9.61
C ALA A 472 24.66 -18.11 -8.13
N LEU A 473 23.77 -17.17 -7.83
CA LEU A 473 23.35 -16.87 -6.46
C LEU A 473 22.59 -18.05 -5.83
N GLN A 474 21.77 -18.76 -6.61
CA GLN A 474 21.07 -19.95 -6.12
C GLN A 474 22.04 -21.09 -5.80
N ASP A 475 23.04 -21.32 -6.65
CA ASP A 475 24.12 -22.28 -6.37
C ASP A 475 24.85 -21.94 -5.06
N LEU A 476 25.07 -20.64 -4.78
CA LEU A 476 25.67 -20.16 -3.54
C LEU A 476 24.77 -20.41 -2.33
N VAL A 477 23.47 -20.10 -2.43
CA VAL A 477 22.48 -20.37 -1.37
C VAL A 477 22.40 -21.86 -1.06
N ASP A 478 22.35 -22.72 -2.09
CA ASP A 478 22.33 -24.17 -1.93
C ASP A 478 23.61 -24.68 -1.25
N GLU A 479 24.77 -24.12 -1.61
CA GLU A 479 26.04 -24.45 -1.00
C GLU A 479 26.14 -23.98 0.46
N ALA A 480 25.64 -22.79 0.77
CA ALA A 480 25.57 -22.28 2.14
C ALA A 480 24.70 -23.19 3.02
N LEU A 481 23.55 -23.62 2.48
CA LEU A 481 22.62 -24.51 3.18
C LEU A 481 23.26 -25.86 3.49
N LYS A 482 24.02 -26.46 2.55
CA LYS A 482 24.78 -27.71 2.80
C LYS A 482 25.80 -27.57 3.94
N ASN A 483 26.31 -26.36 4.16
CA ASN A 483 27.26 -26.06 5.24
C ASN A 483 26.55 -25.53 6.51
N GLY A 484 25.22 -25.69 6.60
CA GLY A 484 24.41 -25.38 7.78
C GLY A 484 24.16 -23.89 7.98
N VAL A 485 24.08 -23.10 6.90
CA VAL A 485 23.71 -21.68 6.92
C VAL A 485 22.56 -21.45 5.95
N LEU A 486 21.41 -21.02 6.46
CA LEU A 486 20.24 -20.71 5.65
C LEU A 486 20.31 -19.24 5.20
N LEU A 487 20.45 -19.06 3.88
CA LEU A 487 20.41 -17.78 3.19
C LEU A 487 19.21 -17.74 2.23
N THR A 488 18.86 -16.56 1.76
CA THR A 488 17.84 -16.41 0.71
C THR A 488 18.28 -15.41 -0.34
N ARG A 489 17.86 -15.64 -1.59
CA ARG A 489 17.99 -14.62 -2.63
C ARG A 489 16.94 -13.54 -2.38
N ALA A 490 17.27 -12.29 -2.69
CA ALA A 490 16.25 -11.28 -2.85
C ALA A 490 15.40 -11.66 -4.06
N GLN A 491 14.09 -11.83 -3.84
CA GLN A 491 13.13 -12.17 -4.88
C GLN A 491 12.28 -10.94 -5.20
N TYR A 492 12.00 -10.77 -6.48
CA TYR A 492 11.29 -9.62 -7.04
C TYR A 492 10.22 -10.10 -8.01
N VAL A 493 9.24 -9.23 -8.28
CA VAL A 493 8.23 -9.49 -9.32
C VAL A 493 8.65 -8.76 -10.59
N ASP A 494 9.53 -9.38 -11.39
CA ASP A 494 10.25 -8.74 -12.49
C ASP A 494 9.38 -7.84 -13.41
N ASP A 495 8.17 -8.29 -13.76
CA ASP A 495 7.27 -7.57 -14.69
C ASP A 495 6.52 -6.39 -14.05
N HIS A 496 6.51 -6.30 -12.71
CA HIS A 496 5.70 -5.34 -11.95
C HIS A 496 6.51 -4.37 -11.09
N GLU A 497 7.81 -4.58 -10.93
CA GLU A 497 8.70 -3.65 -10.23
C GLU A 497 8.90 -2.38 -11.08
N HIS A 498 8.76 -1.22 -10.45
CA HIS A 498 9.03 0.06 -11.10
C HIS A 498 10.53 0.20 -11.46
N LEU A 499 11.38 -0.06 -10.47
CA LEU A 499 12.82 -0.17 -10.64
C LEU A 499 13.25 -1.55 -10.16
N LEU A 500 13.60 -2.42 -11.10
CA LEU A 500 14.02 -3.78 -10.78
C LEU A 500 15.43 -3.77 -10.14
N PRO A 501 15.61 -4.18 -8.87
CA PRO A 501 16.91 -4.16 -8.24
C PRO A 501 17.84 -5.25 -8.78
N ASN A 502 19.15 -5.07 -8.59
CA ASN A 502 20.14 -6.07 -8.98
C ASN A 502 19.96 -7.38 -8.19
N PRO A 503 20.17 -8.55 -8.82
CA PRO A 503 20.11 -9.83 -8.09
C PRO A 503 21.14 -9.86 -6.97
N SER A 504 20.69 -10.25 -5.78
CA SER A 504 21.52 -10.31 -4.58
C SER A 504 21.04 -11.40 -3.63
N ILE A 505 21.90 -11.81 -2.71
CA ILE A 505 21.52 -12.57 -1.52
C ILE A 505 21.18 -11.57 -0.43
N ARG A 506 20.02 -11.74 0.19
CA ARG A 506 19.59 -10.95 1.33
C ARG A 506 19.98 -11.68 2.61
N ILE A 507 20.80 -11.02 3.42
CA ILE A 507 21.27 -11.50 4.71
C ILE A 507 20.61 -10.63 5.79
N CYS A 508 19.87 -11.27 6.67
CA CYS A 508 19.18 -10.61 7.79
C CYS A 508 19.86 -11.01 9.11
N VAL A 509 20.32 -10.00 9.85
CA VAL A 509 20.99 -10.14 11.14
C VAL A 509 19.99 -10.00 12.29
N SER A 510 20.17 -10.79 13.33
CA SER A 510 19.37 -10.80 14.55
C SER A 510 20.22 -10.48 15.78
N ALA A 511 19.61 -9.88 16.79
CA ALA A 511 20.18 -9.66 18.12
C ALA A 511 20.65 -10.97 18.78
N GLN A 512 20.03 -12.10 18.41
CA GLN A 512 20.34 -13.42 18.97
C GLN A 512 21.48 -14.15 18.28
N HIS A 513 21.98 -13.68 17.13
CA HIS A 513 23.15 -14.30 16.50
C HIS A 513 24.37 -14.15 17.41
N SER A 514 25.14 -15.22 17.59
CA SER A 514 26.44 -15.14 18.26
C SER A 514 27.53 -14.68 17.29
N GLU A 515 28.65 -14.21 17.82
CA GLU A 515 29.82 -13.86 16.99
C GLU A 515 30.34 -15.08 16.21
N LYS A 516 30.19 -16.29 16.78
CA LYS A 516 30.52 -17.55 16.11
C LYS A 516 29.61 -17.83 14.91
N ASP A 517 28.32 -17.52 15.04
CA ASP A 517 27.35 -17.69 13.95
C ASP A 517 27.68 -16.75 12.78
N ILE A 518 27.99 -15.49 13.08
CA ILE A 518 28.37 -14.48 12.09
C ILE A 518 29.68 -14.88 11.38
N ALA A 519 30.70 -15.28 12.15
CA ALA A 519 31.97 -15.74 11.58
C ALA A 519 31.80 -17.01 10.72
N LYS A 520 30.96 -17.95 11.15
CA LYS A 520 30.64 -19.15 10.37
C LYS A 520 29.93 -18.77 9.06
N CYS A 521 28.95 -17.88 9.11
CA CYS A 521 28.23 -17.40 7.93
C CYS A 521 29.18 -16.77 6.90
N ALA A 522 30.01 -15.82 7.33
CA ALA A 522 30.98 -15.15 6.46
C ALA A 522 31.97 -16.15 5.83
N LYS A 523 32.48 -17.11 6.62
CA LYS A 523 33.36 -18.17 6.12
C LYS A 523 32.66 -19.06 5.08
N VAL A 524 31.41 -19.44 5.33
CA VAL A 524 30.62 -20.26 4.41
C VAL A 524 30.36 -19.52 3.10
N ILE A 525 29.99 -18.24 3.16
CA ILE A 525 29.80 -17.39 1.98
C ILE A 525 31.11 -17.29 1.19
N SER A 526 32.23 -17.00 1.84
CA SER A 526 33.55 -16.93 1.18
C SER A 526 33.88 -18.23 0.44
N ASN A 527 33.67 -19.38 1.08
CA ASN A 527 33.93 -20.69 0.46
C ASN A 527 32.97 -20.98 -0.70
N ALA A 528 31.68 -20.64 -0.54
CA ALA A 528 30.66 -20.84 -1.56
C ALA A 528 30.95 -19.98 -2.81
N VAL A 529 31.30 -18.70 -2.63
CA VAL A 529 31.70 -17.80 -3.72
C VAL A 529 32.90 -18.37 -4.49
N GLN A 530 33.93 -18.86 -3.79
CA GLN A 530 35.10 -19.47 -4.44
C GLN A 530 34.76 -20.75 -5.21
N ARG A 531 33.84 -21.58 -4.72
CA ARG A 531 33.38 -22.79 -5.43
C ARG A 531 32.55 -22.44 -6.66
N VAL A 532 31.58 -21.54 -6.50
CA VAL A 532 30.66 -21.13 -7.56
C VAL A 532 31.42 -20.45 -8.70
N THR A 533 32.38 -19.59 -8.39
CA THR A 533 33.19 -18.86 -9.39
C THR A 533 34.23 -19.74 -10.12
N LYS A 534 34.66 -20.86 -9.51
CA LYS A 534 35.59 -21.83 -10.13
C LYS A 534 34.90 -22.95 -10.92
N LYS A 535 33.59 -23.14 -10.71
CA LYS A 535 32.79 -24.16 -11.39
C LYS A 535 32.58 -23.75 -12.84
N LYS A 536 33.41 -24.29 -13.74
CA LYS A 536 33.30 -24.13 -15.21
C LYS A 536 31.98 -24.70 -15.72
#